data_AF-A0A9E5NAD6-F1
#
_entry.id   AF-A0A9E5NAD6-F1
#
_cell.length_a   1.000
_cell.length_b   1.000
_cell.length_c   1.000
_cell.angle_alpha   90.00
_cell.angle_beta   90.00
_cell.angle_gamma   90.00
#
_symmetry.space_group_name_H-M   'P 1'
#
loop_
_entity.id
_entity.type
_entity.pdbx_description
1 polymer ?
#
loop_
_entity_poly.entity_id
_entity_poly.type
_entity_poly.pdbx_seq_one_letter_code
_entity_poly.pdbx_strand_id
1 'polypeptide(L)'
;MHGMISLERGFIFTSMILAAIGVFLIERQFLRAAYWSLAAGLFSAVGIIHAYELTPSGVNTQFGLLAAPEFAASYFLLFVLLLAVSFWARKDR
;
A
#
# COMPACT_ATOMS: atom_id res chain seq x y z
N MET A 1 -17.02 -18.67 11.60
CA MET A 1 -17.22 -17.96 10.32
C MET A 1 -16.87 -16.47 10.43
N HIS A 2 -15.82 -16.09 11.18
CA HIS A 2 -15.44 -14.67 11.37
C HIS A 2 -14.19 -14.24 10.58
N GLY A 3 -13.41 -15.21 10.07
CA GLY A 3 -12.19 -14.92 9.29
C GLY A 3 -12.44 -14.46 7.86
N MET A 4 -13.53 -14.92 7.22
CA MET A 4 -13.84 -14.57 5.83
C MET A 4 -14.29 -13.10 5.69
N ILE A 5 -15.10 -12.61 6.64
CA ILE A 5 -15.56 -11.21 6.68
C ILE A 5 -14.41 -10.23 7.04
N SER A 6 -13.43 -10.69 7.81
CA SER A 6 -12.19 -9.96 8.06
C SER A 6 -11.33 -9.79 6.80
N LEU A 7 -11.35 -10.79 5.91
CA LEU A 7 -10.64 -10.74 4.63
C LEU A 7 -11.19 -9.63 3.72
N GLU A 8 -12.49 -9.33 3.77
CA GLU A 8 -13.15 -8.47 2.78
C GLU A 8 -12.87 -6.97 2.95
N ARG A 9 -12.59 -6.49 4.17
CA ARG A 9 -12.66 -5.05 4.48
C ARG A 9 -11.48 -4.17 4.05
N GLY A 10 -10.45 -4.75 3.47
CA GLY A 10 -9.46 -3.99 2.71
C GLY A 10 -8.26 -4.79 2.21
N PHE A 11 -8.33 -6.12 2.30
CA PHE A 11 -7.47 -6.99 1.50
C PHE A 11 -7.63 -6.71 0.00
N ILE A 12 -8.87 -6.50 -0.48
CA ILE A 12 -9.14 -6.17 -1.89
C ILE A 12 -8.39 -4.89 -2.31
N PHE A 13 -8.46 -3.82 -1.51
CA PHE A 13 -7.73 -2.59 -1.79
C PHE A 13 -6.23 -2.80 -1.82
N THR A 14 -5.68 -3.49 -0.81
CA THR A 14 -4.24 -3.82 -0.77
C THR A 14 -3.83 -4.65 -1.99
N SER A 15 -4.57 -5.69 -2.35
CA SER A 15 -4.29 -6.54 -3.50
C SER A 15 -4.36 -5.78 -4.82
N MET A 16 -5.35 -4.90 -5.01
CA MET A 16 -5.46 -4.07 -6.22
C MET A 16 -4.27 -3.12 -6.35
N ILE A 17 -3.84 -2.49 -5.26
CA ILE A 17 -2.70 -1.57 -5.27
C ILE A 17 -1.40 -2.33 -5.54
N LEU A 18 -1.19 -3.48 -4.90
CA LEU A 18 -0.02 -4.33 -5.18
C LEU A 18 -0.01 -4.84 -6.62
N ALA A 19 -1.16 -5.24 -7.16
CA ALA A 19 -1.27 -5.65 -8.56
C ALA A 19 -0.92 -4.49 -9.51
N ALA A 20 -1.42 -3.28 -9.24
CA ALA A 20 -1.08 -2.09 -10.02
C ALA A 20 0.43 -1.79 -9.99
N ILE A 21 1.06 -1.80 -8.81
CA ILE A 21 2.51 -1.63 -8.67
C ILE A 21 3.25 -2.70 -9.48
N GLY A 22 2.84 -3.97 -9.36
CA GLY A 22 3.43 -5.09 -10.10
C GLY A 22 3.39 -4.91 -11.62
N VAL A 23 2.24 -4.53 -12.18
CA VAL A 23 2.10 -4.27 -13.62
C VAL A 23 3.02 -3.14 -14.07
N PHE A 24 3.08 -2.02 -13.35
CA PHE A 24 3.97 -0.92 -13.73
C PHE A 24 5.46 -1.26 -13.59
N LEU A 25 5.84 -2.15 -12.67
CA LEU A 25 7.21 -2.67 -12.59
C LEU A 25 7.55 -3.55 -13.79
N ILE A 26 6.65 -4.45 -14.18
CA ILE A 26 6.82 -5.33 -15.37
C ILE A 26 6.96 -4.48 -16.63
N GLU A 27 6.13 -3.44 -16.78
CA GLU A 27 6.19 -2.51 -17.92
C GLU A 27 7.34 -1.50 -17.83
N ARG A 28 8.19 -1.57 -16.79
CA ARG A 28 9.30 -0.64 -16.51
C ARG A 28 8.86 0.82 -16.41
N GLN A 29 7.62 1.06 -15.98
CA GLN A 29 7.02 2.37 -15.71
C GLN A 29 7.21 2.76 -14.23
N PHE A 30 8.48 2.84 -13.79
CA PHE A 30 8.85 3.01 -12.38
C PHE A 30 8.24 4.25 -11.72
N LEU A 31 8.06 5.35 -12.46
CA LEU A 31 7.45 6.56 -11.93
C LEU A 31 5.97 6.34 -11.53
N ARG A 32 5.22 5.57 -12.33
CA ARG A 32 3.84 5.22 -12.01
C ARG A 32 3.78 4.26 -10.83
N ALA A 33 4.67 3.26 -10.81
CA ALA A 33 4.78 2.34 -9.68
C ALA A 33 5.06 3.10 -8.36
N ALA A 34 5.92 4.12 -8.40
CA ALA A 34 6.21 4.98 -7.25
C ALA A 34 4.94 5.68 -6.75
N TYR A 35 4.16 6.34 -7.62
CA TYR A 35 2.92 7.01 -7.19
C TYR A 35 1.88 6.05 -6.59
N TRP A 36 1.82 4.80 -7.06
CA TRP A 36 0.97 3.79 -6.44
C TRP A 36 1.48 3.35 -5.06
N SER A 37 2.79 3.27 -4.85
CA SER A 37 3.36 3.09 -3.50
C SER A 37 3.06 4.28 -2.58
N LEU A 38 3.10 5.51 -3.10
CA LEU A 38 2.71 6.70 -2.34
C LEU A 38 1.24 6.64 -1.91
N ALA A 39 0.34 6.28 -2.83
CA ALA A 39 -1.08 6.10 -2.52
C ALA A 39 -1.30 5.02 -1.44
N ALA A 40 -0.57 3.90 -1.51
CA ALA A 40 -0.59 2.87 -0.48
C ALA A 40 -0.17 3.42 0.90
N GLY A 41 0.89 4.22 0.96
CA GLY A 41 1.37 4.84 2.19
C GLY A 41 0.35 5.78 2.81
N LEU A 42 -0.32 6.60 1.99
CA LEU A 42 -1.39 7.49 2.44
C LEU A 42 -2.61 6.72 2.96
N PHE A 43 -3.04 5.69 2.23
CA PHE A 43 -4.16 4.85 2.66
C PHE A 43 -3.85 4.08 3.94
N SER A 44 -2.59 3.67 4.13
CA SER A 44 -2.15 3.04 5.35
C SER A 44 -2.08 4.04 6.51
N ALA A 45 -1.63 5.27 6.26
CA ALA A 45 -1.58 6.32 7.26
C ALA A 45 -2.96 6.74 7.78
N VAL A 46 -4.00 6.70 6.93
CA VAL A 46 -5.39 7.01 7.29
C VAL A 46 -6.15 5.80 7.86
N GLY A 47 -5.61 4.59 7.65
CA GLY A 47 -6.22 3.34 8.10
C GLY A 47 -7.23 2.71 7.13
N ILE A 48 -7.20 3.12 5.86
CA ILE A 48 -7.99 2.48 4.78
C ILE A 48 -7.43 1.09 4.46
N ILE A 49 -6.11 0.92 4.55
CA ILE A 49 -5.44 -0.38 4.43
C ILE A 49 -4.60 -0.67 5.69
N HIS A 50 -4.54 -1.93 6.09
CA HIS A 50 -3.73 -2.46 7.21
C HIS A 50 -4.06 -1.97 8.64
N ALA A 51 -4.99 -1.03 8.84
CA ALA A 51 -5.46 -0.68 10.18
C ALA A 51 -6.64 -1.56 10.61
N TYR A 52 -6.32 -2.75 11.10
CA TYR A 52 -7.31 -3.71 11.60
C TYR A 52 -6.98 -4.09 13.04
N GLU A 53 -7.96 -3.98 13.93
CA GLU A 53 -7.89 -4.56 15.25
C GLU A 53 -8.69 -5.87 15.27
N LEU A 54 -8.02 -6.97 15.62
CA LEU A 54 -8.67 -8.25 15.85
C LEU A 54 -9.28 -8.24 17.25
N THR A 55 -10.57 -7.94 17.35
CA THR A 55 -11.31 -8.07 18.60
C THR A 55 -11.95 -9.46 18.70
N PRO A 56 -12.25 -9.98 19.91
CA PRO A 56 -12.98 -11.25 20.08
C PRO A 56 -14.34 -11.28 19.38
N SER A 57 -14.90 -10.09 19.09
CA SER A 57 -16.19 -9.89 18.41
C SER A 57 -16.09 -9.70 16.90
N GLY A 58 -14.88 -9.62 16.32
CA GLY A 58 -14.66 -9.40 14.89
C GLY A 58 -13.51 -8.43 14.58
N VAL A 59 -13.32 -8.12 13.30
CA VAL A 59 -12.29 -7.16 12.86
C VAL A 59 -12.88 -5.77 12.76
N ASN A 60 -12.32 -4.86 13.55
CA ASN A 60 -12.64 -3.44 13.51
C ASN A 60 -11.58 -2.70 12.71
N THR A 61 -12.02 -1.99 11.68
CA THR A 61 -11.17 -1.04 10.96
C THR A 61 -11.01 0.19 11.84
N GLN A 62 -9.79 0.48 12.27
CA GLN A 62 -9.51 1.69 13.03
C GLN A 62 -9.08 2.79 12.06
N PHE A 63 -9.93 3.81 11.90
CA PHE A 63 -9.58 5.02 11.16
C PHE A 63 -8.94 6.02 12.10
N GLY A 64 -7.79 6.57 11.71
CA GLY A 64 -7.04 7.52 12.52
C GLY A 64 -5.83 8.06 11.77
N LEU A 65 -5.30 9.21 12.21
CA LEU A 65 -4.00 9.68 11.74
C LEU A 65 -2.92 8.75 12.28
N LEU A 66 -2.13 8.16 11.38
CA LEU A 66 -1.11 7.14 11.69
C LEU A 66 -1.71 5.86 12.29
N ALA A 67 -2.85 5.41 11.76
CA ALA A 67 -3.47 4.16 12.22
C ALA A 67 -2.59 2.91 11.98
N ALA A 68 -1.75 2.93 10.93
CA ALA A 68 -0.76 1.88 10.64
C ALA A 68 0.59 2.51 10.24
N PRO A 69 1.37 3.05 11.19
CA PRO A 69 2.54 3.87 10.90
C PRO A 69 3.68 3.07 10.26
N GLU A 70 3.84 1.80 10.66
CA GLU A 70 4.87 0.89 10.12
C GLU A 70 4.64 0.58 8.64
N PHE A 71 3.38 0.32 8.27
CA PHE A 71 2.98 0.05 6.89
C PHE A 71 3.06 1.33 6.04
N ALA A 72 2.60 2.46 6.57
CA ALA A 72 2.75 3.76 5.91
C ALA A 72 4.22 4.07 5.61
N ALA A 73 5.11 3.92 6.60
CA ALA A 73 6.55 4.12 6.43
C ALA A 73 7.15 3.19 5.38
N SER A 74 6.76 1.91 5.37
CA SER A 74 7.23 0.92 4.39
C SER A 74 6.85 1.30 2.95
N TYR A 75 5.61 1.74 2.75
CA TYR A 75 5.16 2.20 1.44
C TYR A 75 5.80 3.52 1.01
N PHE A 76 6.08 4.44 1.94
CA PHE A 76 6.86 5.66 1.64
C PHE A 76 8.31 5.33 1.27
N LEU A 77 8.95 4.38 1.95
CA LEU A 77 10.28 3.90 1.57
C LEU A 77 10.27 3.29 0.16
N LEU A 78 9.24 2.50 -0.16
CA LEU A 78 9.07 1.95 -1.50
C LEU A 78 8.85 3.04 -2.55
N PHE A 79 8.08 4.08 -2.24
CA PHE A 79 7.92 5.26 -3.09
C PHE A 79 9.26 5.93 -3.39
N VAL A 80 10.08 6.20 -2.36
CA VAL A 80 11.39 6.82 -2.52
C VAL A 80 12.33 5.95 -3.37
N LEU A 81 12.34 4.63 -3.12
CA LEU A 81 13.14 3.67 -3.87
C LEU A 81 12.75 3.68 -5.37
N LEU A 82 11.47 3.51 -5.67
CA LEU A 82 10.97 3.45 -7.05
C LEU A 82 11.13 4.79 -7.77
N LEU A 83 11.00 5.90 -7.05
CA LEU A 83 11.27 7.22 -7.57
C LEU A 83 12.75 7.38 -7.94
N ALA A 84 13.68 6.97 -7.07
CA ALA A 84 15.11 6.97 -7.35
C ALA A 84 15.46 6.09 -8.57
N VAL A 85 14.89 4.88 -8.63
CA VAL A 85 15.04 3.97 -9.78
C VAL A 85 14.49 4.61 -11.06
N SER A 86 13.36 5.32 -10.97
CA SER A 86 12.78 6.01 -12.13
C SER A 86 13.71 7.10 -12.70
N PHE A 87 14.44 7.81 -11.84
CA PHE A 87 15.42 8.82 -12.27
C PHE A 87 16.68 8.17 -12.85
N TRP A 88 17.17 7.10 -12.22
CA TRP A 88 18.32 6.36 -12.74
C TRP A 88 18.03 5.74 -14.11
N ALA A 89 16.89 5.06 -14.26
CA ALA A 89 16.47 4.45 -15.51
C ALA A 89 16.20 5.46 -16.64
N ARG A 90 15.95 6.74 -16.33
CA ARG A 90 15.85 7.82 -17.31
C ARG A 90 17.21 8.37 -17.75
N LYS A 91 18.23 8.24 -16.90
CA LYS A 91 19.60 8.68 -17.19
C LYS A 91 20.33 7.71 -18.13
N ASP A 92 19.99 6.42 -18.06
CA ASP A 92 20.62 5.35 -18.86
C ASP A 92 19.96 5.10 -20.24
N ARG A 93 19.02 5.98 -20.65
CA ARG A 93 18.39 5.98 -21.98
C ARG A 93 18.86 7.16 -22.79
#